data_AF-A0A1Q9S681-F1
#
_entry.id   AF-A0A1Q9S681-F1
#
_cell.length_a   1.000
_cell.length_b   1.000
_cell.length_c   1.000
_cell.angle_alpha   90.00
_cell.angle_beta   90.00
_cell.angle_gamma   90.00
#
_symmetry.space_group_name_H-M   'P 1'
#
loop_
_entity.id
_entity.type
_entity.pdbx_description
1 polymer ?
#
loop_
_entity_poly.entity_id
_entity_poly.type
_entity_poly.pdbx_seq_one_letter_code
_entity_poly.pdbx_strand_id
1 'polypeptide(L)' 'MLAPVEPRQILQAGANCRDHVAEIVVSGSPAGNGGVWQRWLRPGDVLEAAISGIGAQRNTCVSGPVT' A
#
# COMPACT_ATOMS: atom_id res chain seq x y z
N MET A 1 7.83 22.23 -8.64
CA MET A 1 8.80 21.29 -8.06
C MET A 1 8.06 19.97 -7.86
N LEU A 2 8.23 19.02 -8.77
CA LEU A 2 7.49 17.75 -8.76
C LEU A 2 8.09 16.84 -7.70
N ALA A 3 7.27 16.37 -6.75
CA ALA A 3 7.68 15.28 -5.87
C ALA A 3 8.05 14.05 -6.74
N PRO A 4 9.15 13.36 -6.47
CA PRO A 4 9.51 12.15 -7.20
C PRO A 4 8.45 11.08 -6.89
N VAL A 5 7.53 10.83 -7.82
CA VAL A 5 6.38 9.94 -7.60
C VAL A 5 6.54 8.63 -8.36
N GLU A 6 7.46 7.83 -7.86
CA GLU A 6 7.47 6.36 -7.93
C GLU A 6 6.95 5.81 -6.58
N PRO A 7 6.63 4.52 -6.46
CA PRO A 7 5.30 3.90 -6.32
C PRO A 7 4.37 4.48 -5.22
N ARG A 8 3.06 4.46 -5.51
CA ARG A 8 2.00 5.00 -4.64
C ARG A 8 1.75 4.08 -3.45
N GLN A 9 2.15 4.48 -2.24
CA GLN A 9 1.92 3.70 -1.02
C GLN A 9 0.43 3.65 -0.62
N ILE A 10 -0.04 2.44 -0.30
CA ILE A 10 -1.16 2.20 0.61
C ILE A 10 -0.58 1.61 1.91
N LEU A 11 -1.17 1.99 3.04
CA LEU A 11 -1.05 1.23 4.28
C LEU A 11 -1.79 -0.11 4.11
N GLN A 12 -1.11 -1.13 3.59
CA GLN A 12 -1.63 -2.48 3.63
C GLN A 12 -0.72 -3.29 4.54
N ALA A 13 -1.29 -3.82 5.61
CA ALA A 13 -0.72 -4.94 6.31
C ALA A 13 -1.61 -6.14 6.02
N GLY A 14 -0.99 -7.26 5.68
CA GLY A 14 -1.70 -8.51 5.42
C GLY A 14 -0.97 -9.65 6.09
N ALA A 15 -1.73 -10.54 6.72
CA ALA A 15 -1.24 -11.81 7.20
C ALA A 15 -2.15 -12.88 6.62
N ASN A 16 -1.57 -13.93 6.04
CA ASN A 16 -2.32 -15.10 5.62
C ASN A 16 -2.03 -16.24 6.60
N CYS A 17 -3.01 -16.59 7.40
CA CYS A 17 -2.91 -17.62 8.44
C CYS A 17 -3.99 -18.67 8.16
N ARG A 18 -3.62 -19.95 8.13
CA ARG A 18 -4.59 -21.04 7.91
C ARG A 18 -5.13 -21.63 9.22
N ASP A 19 -4.24 -21.85 10.18
CA ASP A 19 -4.55 -22.58 11.42
C ASP A 19 -4.28 -21.75 12.69
N HIS A 20 -3.93 -20.47 12.53
CA HIS A 20 -3.49 -19.59 13.60
C HIS A 20 -4.11 -18.20 13.50
N VAL A 21 -4.12 -17.49 14.62
CA VAL A 21 -4.56 -16.09 14.70
C VAL A 21 -3.36 -15.17 14.43
N ALA A 22 -3.56 -14.15 13.58
CA ALA A 22 -2.65 -13.03 13.48
C ALA A 22 -3.27 -11.78 14.10
N GLU A 23 -2.48 -11.09 14.90
CA GLU A 23 -2.72 -9.70 15.26
C GLU A 23 -1.92 -8.80 14.32
N ILE A 24 -2.57 -7.74 13.83
CA ILE A 24 -1.95 -6.78 12.94
C ILE A 24 -2.11 -5.39 13.57
N VAL A 25 -0.98 -4.75 13.89
CA VAL A 25 -0.93 -3.35 14.31
C VAL A 25 -0.34 -2.51 13.18
N VAL A 26 -1.06 -1.48 12.75
CA VAL A 26 -0.60 -0.56 11.70
C VAL A 26 -0.14 0.74 12.35
N SER A 27 1.16 1.01 12.32
CA SER A 27 1.79 2.17 12.98
C SER A 27 1.63 3.50 12.23
N GLY A 28 0.83 3.54 11.16
CA GLY A 28 0.70 4.69 10.28
C GLY A 28 1.79 4.77 9.19
N SER A 29 1.65 5.74 8.30
CA SER A 29 2.55 5.94 7.14
C SER A 29 3.44 7.17 7.33
N PRO A 30 4.64 7.21 6.74
CA PRO A 30 5.39 8.44 6.55
C PRO A 30 4.59 9.51 5.77
N ALA A 31 5.12 10.73 5.74
CA ALA A 31 4.58 11.78 4.89
C ALA A 31 4.71 11.42 3.40
N GLY A 32 3.75 11.89 2.58
CA GLY A 32 3.76 11.65 1.13
C GLY A 32 2.53 10.95 0.57
N ASN A 33 1.50 10.69 1.39
CA ASN A 33 0.24 10.18 0.88
C ASN A 33 -0.39 11.14 -0.14
N GLY A 34 -1.15 10.57 -1.08
CA GLY A 34 -1.71 11.31 -2.21
C GLY A 34 -2.71 12.40 -1.84
N GLY A 35 -3.32 12.35 -0.65
CA GLY A 35 -4.32 13.33 -0.19
C GLY A 35 -3.76 14.74 -0.07
N VAL A 36 -2.50 14.88 0.39
CA VAL A 36 -1.79 16.16 0.46
C VAL A 36 -1.66 16.81 -0.93
N TRP A 37 -1.64 15.99 -1.98
CA TRP A 37 -1.45 16.40 -3.36
C TRP A 37 -2.73 16.27 -4.21
N GLN A 38 -3.88 15.99 -3.59
CA GLN A 38 -5.15 15.71 -4.27
C GLN A 38 -5.03 14.63 -5.36
N ARG A 39 -4.15 13.65 -5.16
CA ARG A 39 -3.88 12.56 -6.11
C ARG A 39 -4.34 11.23 -5.54
N TRP A 40 -5.51 10.79 -6.01
CA TRP A 40 -6.12 9.53 -5.61
C TRP A 40 -5.71 8.38 -6.53
N LEU A 41 -5.89 7.16 -6.03
CA LEU A 41 -5.68 5.95 -6.83
C LEU A 41 -6.75 5.81 -7.90
N ARG A 42 -6.33 5.22 -9.02
CA ARG A 42 -7.14 4.88 -10.17
C ARG A 42 -6.96 3.39 -10.49
N PRO A 43 -7.97 2.74 -11.07
CA PRO A 43 -7.81 1.36 -11.54
C PRO A 43 -6.59 1.21 -12.46
N GLY A 44 -5.82 0.14 -12.24
CA GLY A 44 -4.55 -0.12 -12.93
C GLY A 44 -3.32 0.50 -12.26
N ASP A 45 -3.49 1.42 -11.29
CA ASP A 45 -2.36 1.94 -10.52
C ASP A 45 -1.66 0.81 -9.76
N VAL A 46 -0.34 0.78 -9.83
CA VAL A 46 0.47 -0.16 -9.05
C VAL A 46 1.00 0.55 -7.80
N LEU A 47 0.81 -0.13 -6.68
CA LEU A 47 1.30 0.24 -5.37
C LEU A 47 2.43 -0.70 -5.01
N GLU A 48 3.55 -0.15 -4.58
CA GLU A 48 4.69 -0.92 -4.10
C GLU A 48 5.24 -0.26 -2.84
N ALA A 49 5.51 -1.09 -1.83
CA ALA A 49 6.05 -0.66 -0.56
C ALA A 49 7.09 -1.68 -0.09
N ALA A 50 8.16 -1.21 0.53
CA ALA A 50 9.20 -2.07 1.06
C ALA A 50 9.63 -1.61 2.44
N ILE A 51 10.01 -2.59 3.27
CA ILE A 51 10.74 -2.36 4.51
C ILE A 51 12.04 -3.15 4.39
N SER A 52 13.16 -2.43 4.46
CA SER A 52 14.49 -3.04 4.38
C SER A 52 14.64 -4.16 5.41
N GLY A 53 15.12 -5.33 4.95
CA GLY A 53 15.30 -6.52 5.79
C GLY A 53 14.03 -7.34 6.05
N ILE A 54 12.84 -6.86 5.66
CA ILE A 54 11.59 -7.63 5.76
C ILE A 54 11.14 -8.10 4.37
N GLY A 55 11.14 -7.19 3.40
CA GLY A 55 10.73 -7.47 2.03
C GLY A 55 9.92 -6.35 1.41
N ALA A 56 9.31 -6.65 0.27
CA ALA A 56 8.48 -5.73 -0.49
C ALA A 56 7.11 -6.35 -0.79
N GLN A 57 6.11 -5.48 -0.90
CA GLN A 57 4.76 -5.82 -1.26
C GLN A 57 4.33 -4.98 -2.46
N ARG A 58 3.64 -5.64 -3.41
CA ARG A 58 3.14 -5.01 -4.64
C ARG A 58 1.69 -5.38 -4.88
N ASN A 59 0.84 -4.38 -5.04
CA ASN A 59 -0.59 -4.53 -5.30
C ASN A 59 -1.01 -3.70 -6.50
N THR A 60 -1.91 -4.23 -7.32
CA THR A 60 -2.56 -3.46 -8.38
C THR A 60 -3.92 -3.00 -7.89
N CYS A 61 -4.18 -1.70 -7.99
CA CYS A 61 -5.48 -1.11 -7.73
C CYS A 61 -6.47 -1.57 -8.80
N VAL A 62 -7.64 -2.03 -8.37
CA VAL A 62 -8.73 -2.46 -9.23
C VAL A 62 -9.99 -1.71 -8.84
N SER A 63 -10.92 -1.56 -9.78
CA SER A 63 -12.24 -0.99 -9.49
C SER A 63 -13.12 -2.05 -8.84
N GLY A 64 -13.55 -1.82 -7.61
CA GLY A 64 -14.49 -2.71 -6.92
C GLY A 64 -13.89 -4.05 -6.47
N PRO A 65 -14.74 -4.97 -5.95
CA PRO A 65 -14.31 -6.30 -5.54
C PRO A 65 -13.86 -7.14 -6.74
N VAL A 66 -12.76 -7.88 -6.60
CA VAL A 66 -12.41 -8.95 -7.54
C VAL A 66 -13.27 -10.15 -7.17
N THR A 67 -14.12 -10.61 -8.10
CA THR A 67 -14.96 -11.81 -7.92
C THR A 67 -14.22 -13.05 -8.38
#